data_AF-A0A4Q2YB34-F1
#
_entry.id   AF-A0A4Q2YB34-F1
#
_cell.length_a   1.000
_cell.length_b   1.000
_cell.length_c   1.000
_cell.angle_alpha   90.00
_cell.angle_beta   90.00
_cell.angle_gamma   90.00
#
_symmetry.space_group_name_H-M   'P 1'
#
loop_
_entity.id
_entity.type
_entity.pdbx_description
1 polymer ?
#
loop_
_entity_poly.entity_id
_entity_poly.type
_entity_poly.pdbx_seq_one_letter_code
_entity_poly.pdbx_strand_id
1 'polypeptide(L)'
;VWHPSLTQRENYEKVMRKGGGFGGLLSFVLKNEKKTPKVYDALRVNKGPSFGTAFTLVCPYTLLAHYTELEWAEGCGVSPNLLRVSVGQESTEHIISVFEEALANG
;
A
#
# COMPACT_ATOMS: atom_id res chain seq x y z
N VAL A 1 -7.00 2.04 -5.63
CA VAL A 1 -6.60 2.08 -4.21
C VAL A 1 -7.50 1.12 -3.45
N TRP A 2 -6.92 0.22 -2.67
CA TRP A 2 -7.62 -0.74 -1.83
C TRP A 2 -7.40 -0.38 -0.38
N HIS A 3 -8.48 0.01 0.28
CA HIS A 3 -8.56 0.22 1.71
C HIS A 3 -10.01 -0.11 2.12
N PRO A 4 -10.25 -0.79 3.26
CA PRO A 4 -11.59 -1.25 3.60
C PRO A 4 -12.63 -0.13 3.66
N SER A 5 -12.26 1.09 4.04
CA SER A 5 -13.19 2.25 4.04
C SER A 5 -13.62 2.71 2.63
N LEU A 6 -12.93 2.28 1.57
CA LEU A 6 -13.15 2.70 0.18
C LEU A 6 -13.75 1.60 -0.69
N THR A 7 -13.34 0.34 -0.53
CA THR A 7 -13.70 -0.73 -1.48
C THR A 7 -14.61 -1.81 -0.92
N GLN A 8 -14.53 -2.11 0.38
CA GLN A 8 -15.24 -3.25 0.99
C GLN A 8 -15.84 -2.88 2.34
N ARG A 9 -16.36 -1.65 2.43
CA ARG A 9 -16.77 -1.02 3.69
C ARG A 9 -17.81 -1.85 4.43
N GLU A 10 -18.91 -2.20 3.76
CA GLU A 10 -20.01 -2.97 4.36
C GLU A 10 -19.56 -4.33 4.89
N ASN A 11 -18.64 -4.99 4.18
CA ASN A 11 -18.11 -6.29 4.58
C ASN A 11 -17.16 -6.16 5.77
N TYR A 12 -16.31 -5.13 5.78
CA TYR A 12 -15.40 -4.87 6.88
C TYR A 12 -16.14 -4.44 8.15
N GLU A 13 -17.17 -3.59 8.04
CA GLU A 13 -17.96 -3.13 9.18
C GLU A 13 -18.66 -4.28 9.93
N LYS A 14 -19.05 -5.36 9.24
CA LYS A 14 -19.63 -6.57 9.86
C LYS A 14 -18.66 -7.30 10.79
N VAL A 15 -17.35 -7.19 10.55
CA VAL A 15 -16.29 -7.88 11.33
C VAL A 15 -15.46 -6.91 12.17
N MET A 16 -15.74 -5.60 12.07
CA MET A 16 -15.04 -4.56 12.80
C MET A 16 -15.35 -4.68 14.30
N ARG A 17 -14.31 -4.62 15.13
CA ARG A 17 -14.48 -4.60 16.59
C ARG A 17 -15.30 -3.37 17.01
N LYS A 18 -16.10 -3.50 18.07
CA LYS A 18 -16.85 -2.38 18.64
C LYS A 18 -15.89 -1.23 18.99
N GLY A 19 -16.13 -0.05 18.41
CA GLY A 19 -15.26 1.13 18.59
C GLY A 19 -13.94 1.09 17.82
N GLY A 20 -13.74 0.09 16.95
CA GLY A 20 -12.59 0.01 16.07
C GLY A 20 -12.67 0.97 14.87
N GLY A 21 -11.59 1.04 14.11
CA GLY A 21 -11.52 1.75 12.84
C GLY A 21 -11.04 0.83 11.71
N PHE A 22 -10.81 1.40 10.53
CA PHE A 22 -10.44 0.66 9.32
C PHE A 22 -8.95 0.28 9.24
N GLY A 23 -8.14 0.72 10.20
CA GLY A 23 -6.70 0.48 10.24
C GLY A 23 -5.89 1.40 9.33
N GLY A 24 -4.57 1.22 9.33
CA GLY A 24 -3.60 2.00 8.54
C GLY A 24 -2.96 1.22 7.40
N LEU A 25 -3.58 0.14 6.92
CA LEU A 25 -3.03 -0.70 5.86
C LEU A 25 -3.80 -0.50 4.56
N LEU A 26 -3.13 -0.01 3.53
CA LEU A 26 -3.72 0.21 2.21
C LEU A 26 -2.80 -0.30 1.11
N SER A 27 -3.37 -0.56 -0.06
CA SER A 27 -2.64 -0.92 -1.26
C SER A 27 -3.05 -0.04 -2.43
N PHE A 28 -2.17 0.15 -3.41
CA PHE A 28 -2.51 0.83 -4.65
C PHE A 28 -1.63 0.38 -5.81
N VAL A 29 -2.14 0.64 -7.02
CA VAL A 29 -1.40 0.62 -8.28
C VAL A 29 -1.44 2.02 -8.87
N LEU A 30 -0.41 2.40 -9.61
CA LEU A 30 -0.38 3.66 -10.33
C LEU A 30 -1.22 3.58 -11.60
N LYS A 31 -1.78 4.71 -12.04
CA LYS A 31 -2.45 4.79 -13.36
C LYS A 31 -1.52 4.42 -14.52
N ASN A 32 -0.24 4.75 -14.39
CA ASN A 32 0.82 4.29 -15.27
C ASN A 32 1.72 3.34 -14.48
N GLU A 33 1.44 2.05 -14.54
CA GLU A 33 2.15 1.03 -13.77
C GLU A 33 3.65 0.96 -14.11
N LYS A 34 4.07 1.40 -15.31
CA LYS A 34 5.49 1.46 -15.70
C LYS A 34 6.32 2.40 -14.81
N LYS A 35 5.68 3.35 -14.13
CA LYS A 35 6.32 4.26 -13.17
C LYS A 35 6.51 3.66 -11.78
N THR A 36 5.90 2.49 -11.49
CA THR A 36 5.89 1.91 -10.15
C THR A 36 7.29 1.74 -9.54
N PRO A 37 8.30 1.20 -10.27
CA PRO A 37 9.64 1.07 -9.71
C PRO A 37 10.22 2.43 -9.31
N LYS A 38 10.10 3.44 -10.19
CA LYS A 38 10.66 4.78 -9.96
C LYS A 38 9.96 5.51 -8.81
N VAL A 39 8.64 5.43 -8.70
CA VAL A 39 7.88 5.97 -7.56
C VAL A 39 8.24 5.23 -6.26
N TYR A 40 8.35 3.90 -6.30
CA TYR A 40 8.73 3.11 -5.15
C TYR A 40 10.13 3.50 -4.64
N ASP A 41 11.10 3.68 -5.54
CA ASP A 41 12.45 4.12 -5.18
C ASP A 41 12.47 5.55 -4.63
N ALA A 42 11.62 6.44 -5.14
CA ALA A 42 11.52 7.83 -4.70
C ALA A 42 10.82 8.02 -3.33
N LEU A 43 10.00 7.05 -2.90
CA LEU A 43 9.29 7.11 -1.62
C LEU A 43 10.29 7.07 -0.44
N ARG A 44 10.48 8.21 0.24
CA ARG A 44 11.39 8.35 1.39
C ARG A 44 10.75 7.89 2.71
N VAL A 45 10.30 6.64 2.73
CA VAL A 45 9.80 5.92 3.92
C VAL A 45 10.52 4.58 4.01
N ASN A 46 10.41 3.91 5.16
CA ASN A 46 11.05 2.61 5.34
C ASN A 46 10.49 1.57 4.36
N LYS A 47 11.36 0.68 3.89
CA LYS A 47 11.01 -0.40 2.95
C LYS A 47 11.00 -1.72 3.68
N GLY A 48 9.90 -2.45 3.60
CA GLY A 48 9.84 -3.78 4.23
C GLY A 48 8.47 -4.44 4.18
N PRO A 49 8.41 -5.79 4.23
CA PRO A 49 7.17 -6.55 4.11
C PRO A 49 6.31 -6.56 5.39
N SER A 50 6.86 -6.10 6.52
CA SER A 50 6.14 -6.04 7.81
C SER A 50 5.05 -4.96 7.82
N PHE A 51 4.35 -4.81 8.94
CA PHE A 51 3.29 -3.82 9.15
C PHE A 51 3.04 -3.57 10.64
N GLY A 52 2.32 -2.50 10.97
CA GLY A 52 1.94 -2.15 12.35
C GLY A 52 3.06 -1.54 13.20
N THR A 53 4.08 -0.99 12.55
CA THR A 53 5.20 -0.26 13.19
C THR A 53 4.83 1.20 13.48
N ALA A 54 5.58 1.84 14.38
CA ALA A 54 5.42 3.28 14.66
C ALA A 54 5.84 4.18 13.48
N PHE A 55 6.59 3.64 12.53
CA PHE A 55 6.99 4.32 11.29
C PHE A 55 6.31 3.68 10.07
N THR A 56 6.16 4.45 9.00
CA THR A 56 5.53 4.03 7.76
C THR A 56 6.44 3.06 7.00
N LEU A 57 5.84 1.96 6.52
CA LEU A 57 6.48 0.95 5.70
C LEU A 57 5.80 0.85 4.33
N VAL A 58 6.59 0.72 3.28
CA VAL A 58 6.10 0.42 1.92
C VAL A 58 6.80 -0.80 1.35
N CYS A 59 6.07 -1.64 0.64
CA CYS A 59 6.65 -2.76 -0.12
C CYS A 59 5.92 -3.06 -1.44
N PRO A 60 6.63 -3.62 -2.44
CA PRO A 60 6.01 -4.18 -3.63
C PRO A 60 5.45 -5.56 -3.28
N TYR A 61 4.23 -5.59 -2.74
CA TYR A 61 3.67 -6.77 -2.07
C TYR A 61 3.71 -8.03 -2.94
N THR A 62 3.20 -7.94 -4.17
CA THR A 62 3.09 -9.09 -5.08
C THR A 62 4.45 -9.64 -5.44
N LEU A 63 5.43 -8.76 -5.68
CA LEU A 63 6.81 -9.17 -5.97
C LEU A 63 7.46 -9.87 -4.76
N LEU A 64 7.12 -9.50 -3.53
CA LEU A 64 7.69 -10.14 -2.34
C LEU A 64 6.99 -11.46 -1.98
N ALA A 65 5.67 -11.53 -2.15
CA ALA A 65 4.86 -12.67 -1.73
C ALA A 65 4.76 -13.76 -2.81
N HIS A 66 4.78 -13.37 -4.08
CA HIS A 66 4.38 -14.20 -5.22
C HIS A 66 5.37 -14.11 -6.39
N TYR A 67 6.66 -13.84 -6.13
CA TYR A 67 7.68 -13.61 -7.17
C TYR A 67 7.72 -14.70 -8.24
N THR A 68 7.58 -15.96 -7.84
CA THR A 68 7.65 -17.13 -8.73
C THR A 68 6.32 -17.46 -9.40
N GLU A 69 5.25 -16.77 -9.05
CA GLU A 69 3.87 -17.08 -9.47
C GLU A 69 3.10 -15.81 -9.89
N LEU A 70 3.80 -14.82 -10.46
CA LEU A 70 3.22 -13.52 -10.81
C LEU A 70 2.04 -13.61 -11.78
N GLU A 71 2.10 -14.49 -12.79
CA GLU A 71 0.99 -14.70 -13.74
C GLU A 71 -0.26 -15.24 -13.03
N TRP A 72 -0.07 -16.16 -12.07
CA TRP A 72 -1.17 -16.68 -11.26
C TRP A 72 -1.75 -15.59 -10.35
N ALA A 73 -0.89 -14.84 -9.65
CA ALA A 73 -1.31 -13.77 -8.75
C ALA A 73 -2.08 -12.68 -9.51
N GLU A 74 -1.61 -12.31 -10.69
CA GLU A 74 -2.30 -11.38 -11.58
C GLU A 74 -3.66 -11.93 -12.04
N GLY A 75 -3.74 -13.22 -12.38
CA GLY A 75 -5.00 -13.92 -12.68
C GLY A 75 -5.99 -13.93 -11.50
N CYS A 76 -5.51 -13.83 -10.27
CA CYS A 76 -6.32 -13.64 -9.06
C CYS A 76 -6.64 -12.17 -8.74
N GLY A 77 -6.28 -11.23 -9.63
CA GLY A 77 -6.53 -9.80 -9.46
C GLY A 77 -5.49 -9.07 -8.61
N VAL A 78 -4.33 -9.68 -8.34
CA VAL A 78 -3.24 -9.11 -7.56
C VAL A 78 -2.12 -8.66 -8.51
N SER A 79 -2.15 -7.38 -8.90
CA SER A 79 -1.19 -6.82 -9.87
C SER A 79 0.28 -7.00 -9.41
N PRO A 80 1.22 -7.33 -10.32
CA PRO A 80 2.65 -7.35 -10.01
C PRO A 80 3.20 -5.97 -9.59
N ASN A 81 2.50 -4.88 -9.95
CA ASN A 81 2.86 -3.50 -9.62
C ASN A 81 2.18 -2.97 -8.35
N LEU A 82 1.59 -3.85 -7.54
CA LEU A 82 0.89 -3.45 -6.32
C LEU A 82 1.86 -3.03 -5.21
N LEU A 83 1.77 -1.78 -4.78
CA LEU A 83 2.44 -1.26 -3.60
C LEU A 83 1.51 -1.36 -2.39
N ARG A 84 2.02 -1.88 -1.29
CA ARG A 84 1.33 -1.93 0.01
C ARG A 84 2.00 -0.96 0.97
N VAL A 85 1.19 -0.19 1.68
CA VAL A 85 1.61 0.81 2.66
C VAL A 85 1.02 0.43 4.02
N SER A 86 1.89 0.27 5.01
CA SER A 86 1.51 0.27 6.43
C SER A 86 1.84 1.65 6.97
N VAL A 87 0.82 2.48 7.15
CA VAL A 87 0.93 3.85 7.67
C VAL A 87 1.37 3.79 9.14
N GLY A 88 2.41 4.56 9.47
CA GLY A 88 2.94 4.70 10.83
C GLY A 88 2.26 5.80 11.63
N GLN A 89 2.99 6.36 12.59
CA GLN A 89 2.55 7.43 13.50
C GLN A 89 3.27 8.76 13.22
N GLU A 90 3.95 8.90 12.08
CA GLU A 90 4.45 10.20 11.62
C GLU A 90 3.27 11.18 11.40
N SER A 91 3.56 12.49 11.32
CA SER A 91 2.50 13.46 11.04
C SER A 91 1.88 13.22 9.66
N THR A 92 0.56 13.40 9.57
CA THR A 92 -0.19 13.21 8.33
C THR A 92 0.41 14.05 7.19
N GLU A 93 0.82 15.29 7.49
CA GLU A 93 1.40 16.23 6.54
C GLU A 93 2.74 15.70 6.00
N HIS A 94 3.57 15.10 6.86
CA HIS A 94 4.84 14.51 6.44
C HIS A 94 4.62 13.30 5.54
N ILE A 95 3.69 12.40 5.91
CA ILE A 95 3.38 11.23 5.09
C ILE A 95 2.86 11.68 3.73
N ILE A 96 1.91 12.61 3.69
CA ILE A 96 1.39 13.16 2.43
C ILE A 96 2.52 13.75 1.58
N SER A 97 3.39 14.59 2.15
CA SER A 97 4.45 15.25 1.37
C SER A 97 5.42 14.25 0.75
N VAL A 98 5.78 13.18 1.46
CA VAL A 98 6.67 12.13 0.92
C VAL A 98 6.02 11.40 -0.26
N PHE A 99 4.72 11.15 -0.21
CA PHE A 99 4.00 10.53 -1.33
C PHE A 99 3.82 11.49 -2.50
N GLU A 100 3.50 12.77 -2.25
CA GLU A 100 3.40 13.79 -3.30
C GLU A 100 4.71 13.97 -4.05
N GLU A 101 5.83 14.09 -3.34
CA GLU A 101 7.15 14.21 -3.94
C GLU A 101 7.52 12.97 -4.76
N ALA A 102 7.24 11.77 -4.26
CA ALA A 102 7.52 10.53 -4.99
C ALA A 102 6.66 10.38 -6.25
N LEU A 103 5.39 10.78 -6.19
CA LEU A 103 4.47 10.72 -7.33
C LEU A 103 4.78 11.77 -8.40
N ALA A 104 5.27 12.95 -8.02
CA ALA A 104 5.66 14.00 -8.94
C ALA A 104 6.98 13.69 -9.67
N ASN A 105 7.96 13.13 -8.95
CA ASN A 105 9.30 12.89 -9.49
C ASN A 105 9.49 11.48 -10.10
N GLY A 106 8.58 10.55 -9.80
CA GLY A 106 8.60 9.16 -10.28
C GLY A 106 7.99 8.91 -11.66
#